data_AF-A0A8H3QXA4-F1
#
_entry.id   AF-A0A8H3QXA4-F1
#
_cell.length_a   1.000
_cell.length_b   1.000
_cell.length_c   1.000
_cell.angle_alpha   90.00
_cell.angle_beta   90.00
_cell.angle_gamma   90.00
#
_symmetry.space_group_name_H-M   'P 1'
#
loop_
_entity.id
_entity.type
_entity.pdbx_description
1 polymer ?
#
loop_
_entity_poly.entity_id
_entity_poly.type
_entity_poly.pdbx_seq_one_letter_code
_entity_poly.pdbx_strand_id
1 'polypeptide(L)'
;MSLSLDKRYEIVFLHEHPEGPKWEYEKIASYVHCSKSTVAYWVKKYKKDKDLTDEQKLGRPRSTTKAQDNRIVKLAMKKHDITSTEIQQKLEKQGVTVSSRTIR
;
A
#
# COMPACT_ATOMS: atom_id res chain seq x y z
N MET A 1 -13.28 -8.90 4.46
CA MET A 1 -13.78 -9.22 3.11
C MET A 1 -13.76 -7.95 2.29
N SER A 2 -13.04 -7.92 1.15
CA SER A 2 -13.10 -6.78 0.23
C SER A 2 -14.38 -6.84 -0.58
N LEU A 3 -15.14 -5.75 -0.62
CA LEU A 3 -16.28 -5.61 -1.52
C LEU A 3 -15.77 -5.56 -2.97
N SER A 4 -16.40 -6.23 -3.93
CA SER A 4 -16.02 -6.14 -5.35
C SER A 4 -16.17 -4.69 -5.84
N LEU A 5 -15.39 -4.32 -6.85
CA LEU A 5 -15.39 -2.96 -7.39
C LEU A 5 -16.79 -2.56 -7.89
N ASP A 6 -17.48 -3.47 -8.57
CA ASP A 6 -18.84 -3.26 -9.09
C ASP A 6 -19.83 -2.88 -7.98
N LYS A 7 -19.79 -3.60 -6.85
CA LYS A 7 -20.64 -3.31 -5.70
C LYS A 7 -20.32 -1.96 -5.04
N ARG A 8 -19.07 -1.48 -5.12
CA ARG A 8 -18.71 -0.14 -4.62
C ARG A 8 -19.33 0.94 -5.49
N TYR A 9 -19.26 0.79 -6.82
CA TYR A 9 -19.91 1.69 -7.76
C TYR A 9 -21.44 1.64 -7.64
N GLU A 10 -22.01 0.46 -7.42
CA GLU A 10 -23.44 0.29 -7.14
C GLU A 10 -23.86 1.07 -5.88
N ILE A 11 -23.09 0.99 -4.78
CA ILE A 11 -23.34 1.79 -3.57
C ILE A 11 -23.36 3.29 -3.88
N VAL A 12 -22.37 3.77 -4.64
CA VAL A 12 -22.27 5.20 -5.00
C VAL A 12 -23.42 5.60 -5.92
N PHE A 13 -23.79 4.76 -6.87
CA PHE A 13 -24.94 4.97 -7.74
C PHE A 13 -26.23 5.11 -6.94
N LEU A 14 -26.46 4.23 -5.97
CA LEU A 14 -27.68 4.21 -5.18
C LEU A 14 -27.83 5.43 -4.24
N HIS A 15 -26.73 6.04 -3.80
CA HIS A 15 -26.76 7.15 -2.84
C HIS A 15 -26.49 8.53 -3.46
N GLU A 16 -25.44 8.65 -4.27
CA GLU A 16 -24.84 9.93 -4.65
C GLU A 16 -25.12 10.34 -6.10
N HIS A 17 -25.36 9.38 -6.99
CA HIS A 17 -25.53 9.67 -8.42
C HIS A 17 -26.82 10.44 -8.70
N PRO A 18 -26.82 11.44 -9.60
CA PRO A 18 -28.02 12.27 -9.88
C PRO A 18 -29.18 11.45 -10.45
N GLU A 19 -28.88 10.44 -11.26
CA GLU A 19 -29.88 9.48 -11.79
C GLU A 19 -30.18 8.33 -10.81
N GLY A 20 -29.50 8.31 -9.66
CA GLY A 20 -29.68 7.32 -8.63
C GLY A 20 -30.92 7.60 -7.78
N PRO A 21 -31.48 6.58 -7.12
CA PRO A 21 -32.68 6.71 -6.30
C PRO A 21 -32.45 7.40 -4.93
N LYS A 22 -31.24 7.87 -4.64
CA LYS A 22 -30.84 8.57 -3.39
C LYS A 22 -31.29 7.85 -2.12
N TRP A 23 -31.02 6.56 -2.04
CA TRP A 23 -31.41 5.74 -0.90
C TRP A 23 -30.60 6.06 0.35
N GLU A 24 -31.22 5.83 1.51
CA GLU A 24 -30.53 5.88 2.80
C GLU A 24 -29.57 4.71 2.97
N TYR A 25 -28.55 4.90 3.82
CA TYR A 25 -27.48 3.92 4.00
C TYR A 25 -27.97 2.55 4.49
N GLU A 26 -29.04 2.49 5.28
CA GLU A 26 -29.59 1.23 5.80
C GLU A 26 -30.27 0.39 4.71
N LYS A 27 -30.98 1.06 3.80
CA LYS A 27 -31.59 0.43 2.64
C LYS A 27 -30.54 -0.12 1.69
N ILE A 28 -29.49 0.65 1.42
CA ILE A 28 -28.37 0.23 0.56
C ILE A 28 -27.61 -0.94 1.20
N ALA A 29 -27.35 -0.88 2.51
CA ALA A 29 -26.67 -1.94 3.24
C ALA A 29 -27.42 -3.28 3.13
N SER A 30 -28.75 -3.23 3.29
CA SER A 30 -29.62 -4.40 3.17
C SER A 30 -29.65 -4.95 1.74
N TYR A 31 -29.70 -4.07 0.73
CA TYR A 31 -29.74 -4.44 -0.69
C TYR A 31 -28.43 -5.03 -1.22
N VAL A 32 -27.29 -4.40 -0.89
CA VAL A 32 -25.95 -4.85 -1.34
C VAL A 32 -25.41 -6.01 -0.48
N HIS A 33 -26.09 -6.31 0.63
CA HIS A 33 -25.70 -7.26 1.68
C HIS A 33 -24.34 -6.92 2.31
N CYS A 34 -24.22 -5.68 2.81
CA CYS A 34 -23.02 -5.21 3.52
C CYS A 34 -23.39 -4.40 4.76
N SER A 35 -22.39 -3.97 5.55
CA SER A 35 -22.66 -3.14 6.72
C SER A 35 -22.94 -1.69 6.34
N LYS A 36 -23.78 -0.99 7.12
CA LYS A 36 -23.99 0.47 7.02
C LYS A 36 -22.68 1.26 7.03
N SER A 37 -21.71 0.83 7.85
CA SER A 37 -20.37 1.44 7.92
C SER A 37 -19.59 1.30 6.61
N THR A 38 -19.75 0.17 5.90
CA THR A 38 -19.13 -0.06 4.59
C THR A 38 -19.72 0.87 3.53
N VAL A 39 -21.05 1.04 3.52
CA VAL A 39 -21.74 1.98 2.64
C VAL A 39 -21.23 3.41 2.86
N ALA A 40 -21.24 3.87 4.11
CA ALA A 40 -20.77 5.22 4.47
C ALA A 40 -19.30 5.45 4.10
N TYR A 41 -18.44 4.44 4.29
CA TYR A 41 -17.03 4.50 3.90
C TYR A 41 -16.86 4.75 2.40
N TRP A 42 -17.52 3.96 1.54
CA TRP A 42 -17.37 4.08 0.09
C TRP A 42 -17.96 5.37 -0.47
N VAL A 43 -19.12 5.80 0.04
CA VAL A 43 -19.70 7.11 -0.32
C VAL A 43 -18.74 8.24 0.05
N LYS A 44 -18.15 8.20 1.25
CA LYS A 44 -17.18 9.21 1.69
C LYS A 44 -15.91 9.18 0.84
N LYS A 45 -15.38 8.00 0.53
CA LYS A 45 -14.20 7.84 -0.34
C LYS A 45 -14.47 8.42 -1.73
N TYR A 46 -15.62 8.13 -2.32
CA TYR A 46 -16.02 8.67 -3.62
C TYR A 46 -16.13 10.20 -3.62
N LYS A 47 -16.68 10.79 -2.55
CA LYS A 47 -16.75 12.25 -2.40
C LYS A 47 -15.37 12.92 -2.40
N LYS A 48 -14.37 12.23 -1.85
CA LYS A 48 -13.01 12.75 -1.69
C LYS A 48 -12.16 12.53 -2.95
N ASP A 49 -12.04 11.29 -3.39
CA ASP A 49 -11.05 10.88 -4.38
C ASP A 49 -11.66 10.62 -5.77
N LYS A 50 -13.01 10.53 -5.86
CA LYS A 50 -13.80 10.12 -7.05
C LYS A 50 -13.41 8.76 -7.65
N ASP A 51 -12.53 8.03 -6.97
CA ASP A 51 -12.05 6.71 -7.31
C ASP A 51 -12.36 5.70 -6.19
N LEU A 52 -12.83 4.53 -6.59
CA LEU A 52 -13.22 3.42 -5.72
C LEU A 52 -12.29 2.23 -5.84
N THR A 53 -11.25 2.33 -6.69
CA THR A 53 -10.22 1.30 -6.79
C THR A 53 -9.47 1.16 -5.46
N ASP A 54 -8.95 -0.05 -5.25
CA ASP A 54 -8.06 -0.29 -4.12
C ASP A 54 -6.72 0.37 -4.42
N GLU A 55 -6.27 1.23 -3.51
CA GLU A 55 -4.92 1.73 -3.57
C GLU A 55 -3.96 0.56 -3.45
N GLN A 56 -2.95 0.54 -4.32
CA GLN A 56 -1.89 -0.44 -4.22
C GLN A 56 -1.22 -0.26 -2.86
N LYS A 57 -1.39 -1.25 -1.97
CA LYS A 57 -0.69 -1.26 -0.69
C LYS A 57 0.80 -1.36 -0.97
N LEU A 58 1.48 -0.23 -1.01
CA LEU A 58 2.92 -0.16 -0.89
C LEU A 58 3.20 -0.74 0.50
N GLY A 59 3.75 -1.96 0.55
CA GLY A 59 4.11 -2.61 1.81
C GLY A 59 5.11 -1.77 2.59
N ARG A 60 5.82 -2.37 3.56
CA ARG A 60 6.85 -1.62 4.28
C ARG A 60 7.86 -1.03 3.27
N PRO A 61 8.12 0.29 3.32
CA PRO A 61 9.08 0.89 2.41
C PRO A 61 10.44 0.22 2.54
N ARG A 62 11.14 0.03 1.41
CA ARG A 62 12.49 -0.55 1.43
C ARG A 62 13.43 0.41 2.17
N SER A 63 14.25 -0.17 3.05
CA SER A 63 15.29 0.59 3.75
C SER A 63 16.47 0.94 2.85
N THR A 64 16.65 0.23 1.74
CA THR A 64 17.77 0.39 0.82
C THR A 64 17.30 0.68 -0.59
N THR A 65 18.11 1.44 -1.31
CA THR A 65 17.96 1.69 -2.75
C THR A 65 18.64 0.58 -3.56
N LYS A 66 18.21 0.38 -4.81
CA LYS A 66 18.81 -0.60 -5.72
C LYS A 66 20.32 -0.38 -5.92
N ALA A 67 20.77 0.87 -5.88
CA ALA A 67 22.19 1.21 -5.96
C ALA A 67 22.98 0.76 -4.72
N GLN A 68 22.39 0.87 -3.53
CA GLN A 68 23.00 0.38 -2.29
C GLN A 68 23.06 -1.16 -2.27
N ASP A 69 21.98 -1.83 -2.67
CA ASP A 69 21.94 -3.30 -2.80
C ASP A 69 23.06 -3.80 -3.74
N ASN A 70 23.22 -3.16 -4.90
CA ASN A 70 24.29 -3.49 -5.84
C ASN A 70 25.70 -3.29 -5.26
N ARG A 71 25.90 -2.28 -4.40
CA ARG A 71 27.18 -2.07 -3.72
C ARG A 71 27.44 -3.14 -2.67
N ILE A 72 26.42 -3.51 -1.89
CA ILE A 72 26.49 -4.60 -0.89
C ILE A 72 26.90 -5.90 -1.58
N VAL A 73 26.20 -6.28 -2.66
CA VAL A 73 26.50 -7.49 -3.43
C VAL A 73 27.92 -7.46 -3.99
N LYS A 74 28.37 -6.34 -4.57
CA LYS A 74 29.75 -6.21 -5.07
C LYS A 74 30.80 -6.36 -3.97
N LEU A 75 30.54 -5.88 -2.76
CA LEU A 75 31.47 -6.03 -1.63
C LEU A 75 31.49 -7.47 -1.12
N ALA A 76 30.34 -8.13 -1.05
CA ALA A 76 30.21 -9.54 -0.69
C ALA A 76 30.91 -10.47 -1.70
N MET A 77 30.80 -10.19 -3.01
CA MET A 77 31.44 -11.02 -4.04
C MET A 77 32.96 -10.89 -4.08
N LYS A 78 33.54 -9.80 -3.57
CA LYS A 78 35.01 -9.59 -3.57
C LYS A 78 35.76 -10.49 -2.59
N LYS A 79 35.11 -10.89 -1.49
CA LYS A 79 35.70 -11.71 -0.42
C LYS A 79 34.61 -12.61 0.17
N HIS A 80 34.81 -13.92 0.12
CA HIS A 80 33.82 -14.90 0.55
C HIS A 80 33.58 -14.89 2.08
N ASP A 81 34.50 -14.34 2.86
CA ASP A 81 34.50 -14.31 4.33
C ASP A 81 34.16 -12.94 4.93
N ILE A 82 33.77 -11.96 4.09
CA ILE A 82 33.47 -10.62 4.56
C ILE A 82 32.20 -10.60 5.43
N THR A 83 32.28 -9.97 6.60
CA THR A 83 31.14 -9.89 7.51
C THR A 83 30.20 -8.72 7.16
N SER A 84 28.94 -8.81 7.58
CA SER A 84 27.97 -7.72 7.43
C SER A 84 28.45 -6.41 8.09
N THR A 85 29.19 -6.52 9.20
CA THR A 85 29.76 -5.38 9.93
C THR A 85 30.88 -4.72 9.14
N GLU A 86 31.72 -5.50 8.47
CA GLU A 86 32.78 -4.97 7.60
C GLU A 86 32.22 -4.31 6.35
N ILE A 87 31.15 -4.87 5.77
CA ILE A 87 30.42 -4.23 4.67
C ILE A 87 29.83 -2.90 5.13
N GLN A 88 29.18 -2.86 6.30
CA GLN A 88 28.64 -1.64 6.88
C GLN A 88 29.72 -0.56 7.03
N GLN A 89 30.86 -0.88 7.66
CA GLN A 89 31.97 0.07 7.84
C GLN A 89 32.51 0.60 6.51
N LYS A 90 32.58 -0.25 5.47
CA LYS A 90 33.01 0.18 4.12
C LYS A 90 31.98 1.11 3.47
N LEU A 91 30.69 0.85 3.65
CA LEU A 91 29.61 1.70 3.13
C LEU A 91 29.54 3.04 3.86
N GLU A 92 29.72 3.05 5.18
CA GLU A 92 29.78 4.27 5.99
C GLU A 92 30.93 5.19 5.54
N LYS A 93 32.12 4.62 5.25
CA LYS A 93 33.23 5.36 4.65
C LYS A 93 32.92 5.96 3.27
N GLN A 94 31.93 5.42 2.56
CA GLN A 94 31.44 5.92 1.28
C GLN A 94 30.21 6.84 1.42
N GLY A 95 29.87 7.24 2.65
CA GLY A 95 28.73 8.11 2.94
C GLY A 95 27.38 7.40 2.89
N VAL A 96 27.35 6.07 2.96
CA VAL A 96 26.12 5.26 2.91
C VAL A 96 25.87 4.62 4.27
N THR A 97 24.87 5.11 4.99
CA THR A 97 24.45 4.57 6.29
C THR A 97 23.43 3.46 6.11
N VAL A 98 23.83 2.20 6.38
CA VAL A 98 22.96 1.01 6.34
C VAL A 98 23.30 0.11 7.52
N SER A 99 22.29 -0.39 8.24
CA SER A 99 22.54 -1.25 9.40
C SER A 99 23.10 -2.61 8.99
N SER A 100 23.99 -3.21 9.80
CA SER A 100 24.48 -4.58 9.59
C SER A 100 23.35 -5.60 9.48
N ARG A 101 22.25 -5.42 10.21
CA ARG A 101 21.05 -6.27 10.13
C ARG A 101 20.32 -6.17 8.79
N THR A 102 20.41 -5.03 8.11
CA THR A 102 19.87 -4.84 6.75
C THR A 102 20.75 -5.52 5.70
N ILE A 103 22.05 -5.69 5.98
CA ILE A 103 23.04 -6.28 5.07
C ILE A 103 23.07 -7.81 5.15
N ARG A 104 22.84 -8.37 6.36
CA ARG A 104 22.83 -9.82 6.62
C ARG A 104 21.79 -10.56 5.79
#